data_AF-A0A7W3X496-F1
#
_entry.id   AF-A0A7W3X496-F1
#
_cell.length_a   1.000
_cell.length_b   1.000
_cell.length_c   1.000
_cell.angle_alpha   90.00
_cell.angle_beta   90.00
_cell.angle_gamma   90.00
#
_symmetry.space_group_name_H-M   'P 1'
#
loop_
_entity.id
_entity.type
_entity.pdbx_description
1 polymer ?
#
loop_
_entity_poly.entity_id
_entity_poly.type
_entity_poly.pdbx_seq_one_letter_code
_entity_poly.pdbx_strand_id
1 'polypeptide(L)'
;MSSVDLTSTLKDLNCRSNFNIQNVTEYMLPHTKEAFYVHQQSQRTRLIIRPAFEIFSAELCLIDGVHSEYEYYHNNQMTRFPKRQHKGVEPVHYGLAFSFDDAKALSSFIEKLISIVNG
;
A
#
# COMPACT_ATOMS: atom_id res chain seq x y z
N MET A 1 -0.20 9.53 -10.31
CA MET A 1 -0.50 8.35 -11.14
C MET A 1 -2.00 8.02 -11.18
N SER A 2 -2.53 7.56 -12.32
CA SER A 2 -3.94 7.12 -12.46
C SER A 2 -4.18 5.72 -11.89
N SER A 3 -5.44 5.37 -11.61
CA SER A 3 -5.81 4.03 -11.10
C SER A 3 -5.55 2.91 -12.12
N VAL A 4 -5.73 3.20 -13.41
CA VAL A 4 -5.50 2.25 -14.51
C VAL A 4 -4.02 1.94 -14.63
N ASP A 5 -3.18 2.98 -14.66
CA ASP A 5 -1.73 2.82 -14.76
C ASP A 5 -1.18 2.06 -13.55
N LEU A 6 -1.72 2.34 -12.35
CA LEU A 6 -1.26 1.67 -11.13
C LEU A 6 -1.59 0.18 -11.19
N THR A 7 -2.81 -0.16 -11.64
CA THR A 7 -3.24 -1.55 -11.75
C THR A 7 -2.43 -2.32 -12.81
N SER A 8 -2.14 -1.71 -13.96
CA SER A 8 -1.29 -2.34 -14.99
C SER A 8 0.14 -2.54 -14.48
N THR A 9 0.72 -1.53 -13.84
CA THR A 9 2.07 -1.61 -13.28
C THR A 9 2.19 -2.72 -12.22
N LEU A 10 1.22 -2.82 -11.30
CA LEU A 10 1.19 -3.90 -10.30
C LEU A 10 1.10 -5.29 -10.96
N LYS A 11 0.32 -5.42 -12.04
CA LYS A 11 0.19 -6.67 -12.78
C LYS A 11 1.52 -7.04 -13.46
N ASP A 12 2.19 -6.08 -14.10
CA ASP A 12 3.48 -6.29 -14.77
C ASP A 12 4.57 -6.70 -13.77
N LEU A 13 4.49 -6.20 -12.55
CA LEU A 13 5.34 -6.60 -11.41
C LEU A 13 4.94 -7.95 -10.81
N ASN A 14 3.94 -8.65 -11.34
CA ASN A 14 3.41 -9.92 -10.82
C ASN A 14 2.77 -9.83 -9.43
N CYS A 15 2.30 -8.65 -9.01
CA CYS A 15 1.49 -8.51 -7.80
C CYS A 15 0.10 -9.08 -8.06
N ARG A 16 -0.31 -10.09 -7.29
CA ARG A 16 -1.59 -10.79 -7.50
C ARG A 16 -2.69 -10.15 -6.66
N SER A 17 -3.81 -9.80 -7.27
CA SER A 17 -5.00 -9.32 -6.53
C SER A 17 -5.85 -10.49 -6.03
N ASN A 18 -6.35 -10.41 -4.79
CA ASN A 18 -7.25 -11.43 -4.22
C ASN A 18 -8.73 -11.04 -4.38
N PHE A 19 -9.12 -9.86 -3.87
CA PHE A 19 -10.50 -9.37 -3.93
C PHE A 19 -10.55 -7.83 -3.87
N ASN A 20 -11.65 -7.25 -4.35
CA ASN A 20 -11.98 -5.84 -4.24
C ASN A 20 -13.29 -5.67 -3.46
N ILE A 21 -13.26 -4.85 -2.42
CA ILE A 21 -14.43 -4.51 -1.61
C ILE A 21 -14.41 -3.00 -1.34
N GLN A 22 -15.49 -2.29 -1.69
CA GLN A 22 -15.63 -0.85 -1.42
C GLN A 22 -14.42 -0.01 -1.87
N ASN A 23 -13.94 -0.27 -3.09
CA ASN A 23 -12.76 0.38 -3.68
C ASN A 23 -11.41 0.08 -3.00
N VAL A 24 -11.37 -0.90 -2.11
CA VAL A 24 -10.14 -1.42 -1.52
C VAL A 24 -9.85 -2.78 -2.17
N THR A 25 -8.75 -2.86 -2.90
CA THR A 25 -8.26 -4.11 -3.48
C THR A 25 -7.11 -4.65 -2.63
N GLU A 26 -7.19 -5.93 -2.25
CA GLU A 26 -6.07 -6.66 -1.64
C GLU A 26 -5.14 -7.18 -2.74
N TYR A 27 -3.84 -6.92 -2.58
CA TYR A 27 -2.76 -7.47 -3.41
C TYR A 27 -1.75 -8.24 -2.55
N MET A 28 -1.10 -9.21 -3.18
CA MET A 28 0.03 -9.94 -2.64
C MET A 28 1.30 -9.52 -3.37
N LEU A 29 2.36 -9.20 -2.62
CA LEU A 29 3.68 -9.00 -3.20
C LEU A 29 4.16 -10.29 -3.89
N PRO A 30 4.88 -10.17 -5.02
CA PRO A 30 5.39 -11.31 -5.76
C PRO A 30 6.27 -12.19 -4.89
N HIS A 31 6.11 -13.50 -4.99
CA HIS A 31 6.95 -14.50 -4.32
C HIS A 31 7.00 -14.42 -2.78
N THR A 32 6.14 -13.62 -2.14
CA THR A 32 6.06 -13.52 -0.68
C THR A 32 4.64 -13.78 -0.19
N LYS A 33 4.46 -13.83 1.14
CA LYS A 33 3.15 -13.83 1.79
C LYS A 33 2.73 -12.43 2.25
N GLU A 34 3.46 -11.41 1.83
CA GLU A 34 3.20 -10.04 2.25
C GLU A 34 2.05 -9.45 1.44
N ALA A 35 1.04 -8.95 2.14
CA ALA A 35 -0.12 -8.33 1.53
C ALA A 35 -0.02 -6.80 1.64
N PHE A 36 -0.55 -6.12 0.64
CA PHE A 36 -0.79 -4.68 0.68
C PHE A 36 -2.17 -4.37 0.11
N TYR A 37 -2.67 -3.18 0.37
CA TYR A 37 -3.97 -2.75 -0.13
C TYR A 37 -3.80 -1.57 -1.07
N VAL A 38 -4.70 -1.48 -2.05
CA VAL A 38 -4.84 -0.27 -2.86
C VAL A 38 -6.24 0.26 -2.62
N HIS A 39 -6.33 1.52 -2.17
CA HIS A 39 -7.60 2.22 -2.08
C HIS A 39 -7.73 3.22 -3.22
N GLN A 40 -8.78 3.08 -4.02
CA GLN A 40 -9.10 3.96 -5.13
C GLN A 40 -10.28 4.85 -4.76
N GLN A 41 -10.02 6.12 -4.47
CA GLN A 41 -11.07 7.12 -4.27
C GLN A 41 -10.98 8.14 -5.40
N SER A 42 -12.11 8.74 -5.83
CA SER A 42 -12.29 9.47 -7.10
C SER A 42 -11.18 10.45 -7.55
N GLN A 43 -10.34 10.95 -6.65
CA GLN A 43 -9.21 11.84 -6.97
C GLN A 43 -7.85 11.37 -6.45
N ARG A 44 -7.79 10.23 -5.75
CA ARG A 44 -6.55 9.75 -5.13
C ARG A 44 -6.52 8.23 -5.06
N THR A 45 -5.49 7.65 -5.66
CA THR A 45 -5.13 6.24 -5.44
C THR A 45 -4.02 6.18 -4.40
N ARG A 46 -4.18 5.29 -3.42
CA ARG A 46 -3.23 5.07 -2.33
C ARG A 46 -2.87 3.60 -2.29
N LEU A 47 -1.59 3.31 -2.09
CA LEU A 47 -1.10 1.99 -1.72
C LEU A 47 -0.84 2.00 -0.22
N ILE A 48 -1.34 1.00 0.50
CA ILE A 48 -1.24 0.90 1.94
C ILE A 48 -0.50 -0.38 2.33
N ILE A 49 0.58 -0.25 3.07
CA ILE A 49 1.38 -1.36 3.61
C ILE A 49 1.19 -1.51 5.12
N ARG A 50 1.60 -2.65 5.67
CA ARG A 50 1.51 -2.92 7.11
C ARG A 50 2.29 -1.87 7.92
N PRO A 51 1.80 -1.51 9.12
CA PRO A 51 2.48 -0.57 10.00
C PRO A 51 3.83 -1.10 10.51
N ALA A 52 4.09 -2.40 10.46
CA ALA A 52 5.40 -2.97 10.78
C ALA A 52 6.55 -2.42 9.92
N PHE A 53 6.27 -1.86 8.74
CA PHE A 53 7.27 -1.23 7.88
C PHE A 53 7.55 0.24 8.21
N GLU A 54 7.00 0.78 9.30
CA GLU A 54 7.18 2.19 9.66
C GLU A 54 8.65 2.56 9.85
N ILE A 55 9.46 1.63 10.33
CA ILE A 55 10.92 1.81 10.45
C ILE A 55 11.62 2.05 9.11
N PHE A 56 11.01 1.60 7.99
CA PHE A 56 11.52 1.81 6.63
C PHE A 56 10.82 2.96 5.90
N SER A 57 9.87 3.64 6.55
CA SER A 57 9.08 4.71 5.91
C SER A 57 9.96 5.83 5.35
N ALA A 58 10.97 6.27 6.11
CA ALA A 58 11.93 7.28 5.67
C ALA A 58 12.69 6.83 4.42
N GLU A 59 13.16 5.58 4.39
CA GLU A 59 13.87 5.01 3.25
C GLU A 59 12.98 4.87 2.02
N LEU A 60 11.73 4.44 2.19
CA LEU A 60 10.74 4.36 1.12
C LEU A 60 10.39 5.74 0.54
N CYS A 61 10.41 6.80 1.38
CA CYS A 61 10.18 8.17 0.94
C CYS A 61 11.38 8.81 0.23
N LEU A 62 12.57 8.21 0.28
CA LEU A 62 13.72 8.67 -0.50
C LEU A 62 13.61 8.30 -1.99
N ILE A 63 12.66 7.42 -2.34
CA ILE A 63 12.39 7.06 -3.72
C ILE A 63 11.70 8.24 -4.41
N ASP A 64 12.29 8.71 -5.50
CA ASP A 64 11.76 9.82 -6.30
C ASP A 64 10.33 9.53 -6.77
N GLY A 65 9.44 10.50 -6.57
CA GLY A 65 8.01 10.38 -6.87
C GLY A 65 7.16 9.54 -5.90
N VAL A 66 7.72 9.12 -4.76
CA VAL A 66 6.96 8.47 -3.66
C VAL A 66 6.57 9.50 -2.60
N HIS A 67 5.27 9.55 -2.29
CA HIS A 67 4.72 10.47 -1.30
C HIS A 67 4.02 9.70 -0.18
N SER A 68 4.53 9.76 1.05
CA SER A 68 3.86 9.18 2.21
C SER A 68 2.78 10.10 2.77
N GLU A 69 1.75 9.49 3.36
CA GLU A 69 0.82 10.19 4.24
C GLU A 69 1.35 10.17 5.68
N TYR A 70 1.29 11.33 6.34
CA TYR A 70 1.83 11.49 7.70
C TYR A 70 1.07 10.69 8.76
N GLU A 71 -0.26 10.59 8.61
CA GLU A 71 -1.11 9.83 9.53
C GLU A 71 -1.34 8.41 9.04
N TYR A 72 -1.57 7.47 9.96
CA TYR A 72 -2.01 6.13 9.58
C TYR A 72 -3.35 6.18 8.84
N TYR A 73 -3.42 5.43 7.75
CA TYR A 73 -4.64 5.23 7.00
C TYR A 73 -5.49 4.15 7.67
N HIS A 74 -6.77 4.43 7.90
CA HIS A 74 -7.70 3.53 8.59
C HIS A 74 -8.83 3.08 7.66
N ASN A 75 -9.06 1.77 7.55
CA ASN A 75 -10.15 1.21 6.74
C ASN A 75 -10.48 -0.23 7.13
N ASN A 76 -11.76 -0.54 7.36
CA ASN A 76 -12.20 -1.86 7.84
C ASN A 76 -11.99 -3.01 6.83
N GLN A 77 -11.77 -2.71 5.54
CA GLN A 77 -11.53 -3.73 4.52
C GLN A 77 -10.07 -4.23 4.49
N MET A 78 -9.16 -3.60 5.24
CA MET A 78 -7.74 -4.00 5.33
C MET A 78 -7.53 -5.14 6.34
N THR A 79 -8.28 -6.23 6.21
CA THR A 79 -8.47 -7.24 7.28
C THR A 79 -7.21 -8.02 7.67
N ARG A 80 -6.15 -8.01 6.85
CA ARG A 80 -4.84 -8.61 7.19
C ARG A 80 -3.97 -7.72 8.09
N PHE A 81 -4.32 -6.45 8.25
CA PHE A 81 -3.51 -5.51 9.01
C PHE A 81 -3.93 -5.53 10.49
N PRO A 82 -3.07 -5.13 11.43
CA PRO A 82 -3.49 -4.99 12.83
C PRO A 82 -4.55 -3.89 12.95
N LYS A 83 -5.30 -3.92 14.06
CA LYS A 83 -6.23 -2.85 14.42
C LYS A 83 -5.60 -1.93 15.46
N ARG A 84 -6.00 -0.66 15.45
CA ARG A 84 -5.67 0.32 16.48
C ARG A 84 -6.89 1.19 16.76
N GLN A 85 -7.01 1.65 18.00
CA GLN A 85 -8.01 2.64 18.36
C GLN A 85 -7.61 4.02 17.78
N HIS A 86 -8.52 4.64 17.02
CA HIS A 86 -8.27 5.92 16.35
C HIS A 86 -9.12 7.05 16.95
N LYS A 87 -10.40 7.14 16.56
CA LYS A 87 -11.35 8.19 17.00
C LYS A 87 -12.63 7.65 17.65
N GLY A 88 -12.86 6.33 17.57
CA GLY A 88 -14.02 5.65 18.15
C GLY A 88 -13.63 4.67 19.25
N VAL A 89 -14.64 3.96 19.75
CA VAL A 89 -14.46 2.87 20.73
C VAL A 89 -13.90 1.62 20.05
N GLU A 90 -14.41 1.29 18.87
CA GLU A 90 -14.00 0.09 18.12
C GLU A 90 -12.69 0.32 17.36
N PRO A 91 -11.67 -0.56 17.52
CA PRO A 91 -10.45 -0.53 16.73
C PRO A 91 -10.70 -0.77 15.24
N VAL A 92 -9.99 -0.04 14.40
CA VAL A 92 -10.06 -0.15 12.92
C VAL A 92 -8.70 -0.59 12.38
N HIS A 93 -8.69 -1.38 11.31
CA HIS A 93 -7.45 -1.78 10.64
C HIS A 93 -6.71 -0.55 10.11
N TYR A 94 -5.39 -0.53 10.28
CA TYR A 94 -4.57 0.63 9.93
C TYR A 94 -3.26 0.24 9.23
N GLY A 95 -2.72 1.18 8.45
CA GLY A 95 -1.46 1.00 7.74
C GLY A 95 -0.85 2.32 7.27
N LEU A 96 0.29 2.21 6.59
CA LEU A 96 1.04 3.35 6.05
C LEU A 96 0.63 3.57 4.60
N ALA A 97 0.11 4.74 4.27
CA ALA A 97 -0.37 5.05 2.92
C ALA A 97 0.67 5.83 2.11
N PHE A 98 0.77 5.47 0.84
CA PHE A 98 1.67 6.07 -0.14
C PHE A 98 0.90 6.39 -1.42
N SER A 99 1.29 7.48 -2.07
CA SER A 99 0.87 7.84 -3.42
C SER A 99 2.10 8.03 -4.31
N PHE A 100 1.91 7.86 -5.62
CA PHE A 100 2.99 7.84 -6.60
C PHE A 100 2.71 8.82 -7.72
N ASP A 101 3.76 9.49 -8.19
CA ASP A 101 3.67 10.38 -9.35
C ASP A 101 3.44 9.57 -10.62
N ASP A 102 4.23 8.51 -10.82
CA ASP A 102 4.22 7.69 -12.03
C ASP A 102 4.46 6.19 -11.77
N ALA A 103 4.49 5.40 -12.86
CA ALA A 103 4.74 3.96 -12.83
C ALA A 103 6.15 3.61 -12.35
N LYS A 104 7.15 4.46 -12.61
CA LYS A 104 8.54 4.21 -12.21
C LYS A 104 8.67 4.29 -10.70
N ALA A 105 8.08 5.32 -10.07
CA ALA A 105 8.04 5.47 -8.62
C ALA A 105 7.36 4.25 -7.95
N LEU A 106 6.24 3.79 -8.50
CA LEU A 106 5.55 2.59 -8.02
C LEU A 106 6.41 1.32 -8.16
N SER A 107 7.04 1.11 -9.32
CA SER A 107 7.90 -0.06 -9.53
C SER A 107 9.08 -0.08 -8.57
N SER A 108 9.79 1.04 -8.43
CA SER A 108 10.90 1.16 -7.47
C SER A 108 10.45 0.95 -6.03
N PHE A 109 9.26 1.44 -5.67
CA PHE A 109 8.68 1.19 -4.35
C PHE A 109 8.40 -0.30 -4.10
N ILE A 110 7.77 -1.00 -5.05
CA ILE A 110 7.47 -2.44 -4.93
C ILE A 110 8.77 -3.26 -4.86
N GLU A 111 9.74 -2.98 -5.72
CA GLU A 111 11.06 -3.64 -5.71
C GLU A 111 11.77 -3.45 -4.37
N LYS A 112 11.77 -2.22 -3.85
CA LYS A 112 12.37 -1.91 -2.55
C LYS A 112 11.66 -2.63 -1.42
N LEU A 113 10.33 -2.67 -1.45
CA LEU A 113 9.53 -3.36 -0.45
C LEU A 113 9.78 -4.88 -0.48
N ILE A 114 9.91 -5.50 -1.66
CA ILE A 114 10.29 -6.91 -1.80
C ILE A 114 11.66 -7.16 -1.19
N SER A 115 12.64 -6.29 -1.44
CA SER A 115 13.98 -6.38 -0.84
C SER A 115 13.91 -6.33 0.69
N ILE A 116 13.12 -5.41 1.25
CA ILE A 116 12.93 -5.30 2.71
C ILE A 116 12.28 -6.57 3.28
N VAL A 117 11.30 -7.15 2.59
CA VAL A 117 10.61 -8.38 3.04
C VAL A 117 11.51 -9.59 3.01
N ASN A 118 12.45 -9.67 2.07
CA ASN A 118 13.33 -10.82 1.91
C ASN A 118 14.57 -10.81 2.82
N GLY A 119 14.96 -9.65 3.36
CA GLY A 119 16.15 -9.48 4.20
C GLY A 119 17.39 -9.17 3.38
#